data_AF-A0A965GF40-F1
#
_entry.id   AF-A0A965GF40-F1
#
_cell.length_a   1.000
_cell.length_b   1.000
_cell.length_c   1.000
_cell.angle_alpha   90.00
_cell.angle_beta   90.00
_cell.angle_gamma   90.00
#
_symmetry.space_group_name_H-M   'P 1'
#
loop_
_entity.id
_entity.type
_entity.pdbx_description
1 polymer ?
#
loop_
_entity_poly.entity_id
_entity_poly.type
_entity_poly.pdbx_seq_one_letter_code
_entity_poly.pdbx_strand_id
1 'polypeptide(L)'
;MRAVTKLLSQITDNKLDLTSFAKDNGFLFAKHEIGIAAQGVAIRVKPIDALSTLNKIEHQNLSSIENLAPIALGCIPFDIKQPHDFVIPRIVVGRTPNNEEWITIIDDAEPD
;
A
#
# COMPACT_ATOMS: atom_id res chain seq x y z
N MET A 1 6.61 -13.83 -1.87
CA MET A 1 5.81 -12.70 -2.38
C MET A 1 6.77 -11.78 -3.09
N ARG A 2 6.39 -11.35 -4.30
CA ARG A 2 7.16 -10.38 -5.07
C ARG A 2 6.32 -9.11 -5.20
N ALA A 3 6.95 -7.97 -5.01
CA ALA A 3 6.34 -6.67 -5.17
C ALA A 3 7.03 -5.88 -6.28
N VAL A 4 6.24 -5.17 -7.07
CA VAL A 4 6.74 -4.23 -8.08
C VAL A 4 6.11 -2.87 -7.84
N THR A 5 6.95 -1.83 -7.79
CA THR A 5 6.50 -0.44 -7.74
C THR A 5 6.74 0.23 -9.08
N LYS A 6 5.74 0.98 -9.59
CA LYS A 6 5.80 1.72 -10.85
C LYS A 6 5.19 3.10 -10.68
N LEU A 7 5.50 4.01 -11.61
CA LEU A 7 4.72 5.24 -11.75
C LEU A 7 3.32 4.88 -12.25
N LEU A 8 2.29 5.52 -11.71
CA LEU A 8 0.91 5.21 -12.09
C LEU A 8 0.64 5.52 -13.57
N SER A 9 1.30 6.56 -14.10
CA SER A 9 1.26 6.94 -15.52
C SER A 9 1.79 5.86 -16.48
N GLN A 10 2.55 4.87 -15.98
CA GLN A 10 2.97 3.72 -16.79
C GLN A 10 1.88 2.64 -16.90
N ILE A 11 0.80 2.76 -16.13
CA ILE A 11 -0.31 1.80 -16.08
C ILE A 11 -1.59 2.42 -16.64
N THR A 12 -1.86 3.69 -16.33
CA THR A 12 -3.09 4.38 -16.75
C THR A 12 -2.90 5.89 -16.86
N ASP A 13 -3.65 6.51 -17.76
CA ASP A 13 -3.74 7.97 -17.91
C ASP A 13 -4.85 8.59 -17.03
N ASN A 14 -5.61 7.77 -16.31
CA ASN A 14 -6.66 8.24 -15.42
C ASN A 14 -6.06 8.96 -14.21
N LYS A 15 -6.68 10.07 -13.81
CA LYS A 15 -6.31 10.75 -12.56
C LYS A 15 -6.57 9.84 -11.37
N LEU A 16 -5.61 9.76 -10.46
CA LEU A 16 -5.80 9.04 -9.20
C LEU A 16 -6.78 9.78 -8.30
N ASP A 17 -7.78 9.06 -7.83
CA ASP A 17 -8.61 9.45 -6.68
C ASP A 17 -8.38 8.41 -5.59
N LEU A 18 -7.73 8.83 -4.49
CA LEU A 18 -7.38 7.94 -3.38
C LEU A 18 -8.63 7.43 -2.66
N THR A 19 -9.66 8.25 -2.51
CA THR A 19 -10.90 7.86 -1.84
C THR A 19 -11.67 6.87 -2.69
N SER A 20 -11.83 7.16 -3.99
CA SER A 20 -12.48 6.24 -4.92
C SER A 20 -11.71 4.92 -5.07
N PHE A 21 -10.36 4.96 -5.03
CA PHE A 21 -9.54 3.75 -5.06
C PHE A 21 -9.71 2.90 -3.80
N ALA A 22 -9.77 3.49 -2.60
CA ALA A 22 -9.95 2.70 -1.38
C ALA A 22 -11.28 1.92 -1.35
N LYS A 23 -12.34 2.42 -2.04
CA LYS A 23 -13.69 1.84 -2.04
C LYS A 23 -14.18 1.59 -0.60
N ASP A 24 -15.11 0.65 -0.41
CA ASP A 24 -15.77 0.41 0.88
C ASP A 24 -14.90 -0.38 1.89
N ASN A 25 -13.92 -1.15 1.42
CA ASN A 25 -13.17 -2.11 2.23
C ASN A 25 -11.65 -1.91 2.21
N GLY A 26 -11.17 -0.85 1.56
CA GLY A 26 -9.76 -0.52 1.50
C GLY A 26 -9.28 0.32 2.67
N PHE A 27 -8.02 0.74 2.57
CA PHE A 27 -7.39 1.64 3.53
C PHE A 27 -7.12 2.98 2.86
N LEU A 28 -7.35 4.07 3.59
CA LEU A 28 -7.01 5.41 3.16
C LEU A 28 -6.23 6.10 4.29
N PHE A 29 -5.03 6.58 3.98
CA PHE A 29 -4.24 7.42 4.87
C PHE A 29 -3.77 8.64 4.09
N ALA A 30 -4.41 9.78 4.31
CA ALA A 30 -4.21 10.97 3.50
C ALA A 30 -4.27 12.26 4.33
N LYS A 31 -3.58 13.27 3.81
CA LYS A 31 -3.66 14.67 4.24
C LYS A 31 -3.84 15.53 2.98
N HIS A 32 -5.05 16.03 2.79
CA HIS A 32 -5.50 16.59 1.50
C HIS A 32 -5.33 15.54 0.38
N GLU A 33 -4.69 15.93 -0.72
CA GLU A 33 -4.47 15.10 -1.91
C GLU A 33 -3.24 14.18 -1.80
N ILE A 34 -2.47 14.27 -0.71
CA ILE A 34 -1.21 13.54 -0.50
C ILE A 34 -1.47 12.37 0.44
N GLY A 35 -1.00 11.18 0.08
CA GLY A 35 -1.19 9.99 0.91
C GLY A 35 -1.19 8.71 0.10
N ILE A 36 -1.85 7.71 0.67
CA ILE A 36 -1.96 6.37 0.09
C ILE A 36 -3.39 5.86 0.20
N ALA A 37 -3.76 5.03 -0.77
CA ALA A 37 -4.95 4.19 -0.73
C ALA A 37 -4.55 2.75 -1.04
N ALA A 38 -5.23 1.78 -0.45
CA ALA A 38 -4.87 0.38 -0.61
C ALA A 38 -6.08 -0.54 -0.73
N GLN A 39 -5.91 -1.61 -1.49
CA GLN A 39 -6.92 -2.64 -1.75
C GLN A 39 -6.34 -4.04 -1.58
N GLY A 40 -7.23 -4.97 -1.24
CA GLY A 40 -6.90 -6.38 -1.06
C GLY A 40 -5.97 -6.64 0.13
N VAL A 41 -5.83 -7.92 0.47
CA VAL A 41 -4.92 -8.37 1.53
C VAL A 41 -4.01 -9.44 0.94
N ALA A 42 -2.71 -9.16 0.89
CA ALA A 42 -1.72 -10.17 0.53
C ALA A 42 -1.45 -11.07 1.74
N ILE A 43 -1.30 -10.46 2.92
CA ILE A 43 -1.09 -11.18 4.19
C ILE A 43 -1.60 -10.34 5.37
N ARG A 44 -2.15 -11.03 6.38
CA ARG A 44 -2.38 -10.47 7.73
C ARG A 44 -1.20 -10.86 8.61
N VAL A 45 -0.65 -9.90 9.33
CA VAL A 45 0.58 -10.08 10.09
C VAL A 45 0.43 -9.49 11.48
N LYS A 46 0.95 -10.21 12.49
CA LYS A 46 1.01 -9.70 13.85
C LYS A 46 2.00 -8.53 13.93
N PRO A 47 1.81 -7.57 14.84
CA PRO A 47 2.72 -6.43 14.99
C PRO A 47 4.20 -6.83 15.15
N ILE A 48 4.48 -7.89 15.92
CA ILE A 48 5.84 -8.38 16.19
C ILE A 48 6.53 -8.95 14.94
N ASP A 49 5.75 -9.43 13.97
CA ASP A 49 6.25 -10.08 12.75
C ASP A 49 6.21 -9.15 11.53
N ALA A 50 5.69 -7.93 11.66
CA ALA A 50 5.45 -7.02 10.54
C ALA A 50 6.75 -6.68 9.79
N LEU A 51 7.80 -6.28 10.51
CA LEU A 51 9.09 -5.92 9.92
C LEU A 51 9.77 -7.12 9.25
N SER A 52 9.77 -8.28 9.92
CA SER A 52 10.40 -9.48 9.38
C SER A 52 9.65 -10.04 8.16
N THR A 53 8.34 -9.84 8.11
CA THR A 53 7.49 -10.21 6.97
C THR A 53 7.72 -9.27 5.79
N LEU A 54 7.78 -7.95 6.00
CA LEU A 54 8.09 -6.98 4.95
C LEU A 54 9.47 -7.23 4.34
N ASN A 55 10.48 -7.52 5.16
CA ASN A 55 11.85 -7.78 4.69
C ASN A 55 11.98 -9.06 3.84
N LYS A 56 10.98 -9.96 3.88
CA LYS A 56 10.95 -11.17 3.04
C LYS A 56 10.28 -10.94 1.68
N ILE A 57 9.69 -9.77 1.46
CA ILE A 57 9.08 -9.44 0.17
C ILE A 57 10.21 -9.03 -0.77
N GLU A 58 10.41 -9.83 -1.81
CA GLU A 58 11.29 -9.42 -2.90
C GLU A 58 10.66 -8.21 -3.58
N HIS A 59 11.37 -7.09 -3.62
CA HIS A 59 10.81 -5.83 -4.11
C HIS A 59 11.68 -5.24 -5.20
N GLN A 60 11.01 -4.86 -6.29
CA GLN A 60 11.61 -4.12 -7.38
C GLN A 60 10.91 -2.77 -7.54
N ASN A 61 11.62 -1.70 -7.23
CA ASN A 61 11.16 -0.35 -7.56
C ASN A 61 11.58 0.03 -8.98
N LEU A 62 10.62 0.09 -9.90
CA LEU A 62 10.81 0.53 -11.28
C LEU A 62 10.39 2.00 -11.49
N SER A 63 9.95 2.67 -10.43
CA SER A 63 9.73 4.11 -10.45
C SER A 63 11.03 4.88 -10.27
N SER A 64 11.01 6.18 -10.60
CA SER A 64 12.08 7.12 -10.27
C SER A 64 12.01 7.66 -8.84
N ILE A 65 11.01 7.26 -8.05
CA ILE A 65 10.78 7.80 -6.70
C ILE A 65 11.49 6.91 -5.68
N GLU A 66 12.40 7.50 -4.92
CA GLU A 66 13.16 6.78 -3.90
C GLU A 66 12.26 6.28 -2.75
N ASN A 67 12.66 5.16 -2.14
CA ASN A 67 12.07 4.61 -0.91
C ASN A 67 10.59 4.18 -0.97
N LEU A 68 9.98 4.12 -2.15
CA LEU A 68 8.67 3.46 -2.30
C LEU A 68 8.84 1.95 -2.20
N ALA A 69 8.06 1.30 -1.34
CA ALA A 69 8.13 -0.13 -1.07
C ALA A 69 6.78 -0.64 -0.51
N PRO A 70 6.56 -1.96 -0.42
CA PRO A 70 5.42 -2.53 0.29
C PRO A 70 5.32 -2.03 1.72
N ILE A 71 4.09 -1.86 2.19
CA ILE A 71 3.79 -1.34 3.52
C ILE A 71 2.83 -2.25 4.27
N ALA A 72 2.91 -2.22 5.60
CA ALA A 72 1.90 -2.78 6.47
C ALA A 72 0.99 -1.66 7.00
N LEU A 73 -0.32 -1.89 7.02
CA LEU A 73 -1.35 -0.94 7.44
C LEU A 73 -2.23 -1.55 8.54
N GLY A 74 -2.68 -0.72 9.47
CA GLY A 74 -3.71 -1.11 10.43
C GLY A 74 -3.76 -0.17 11.62
N CYS A 75 -4.68 -0.46 12.54
CA CYS A 75 -4.88 0.31 13.75
C CYS A 75 -4.46 -0.49 14.97
N ILE A 76 -3.87 0.19 15.95
CA ILE A 76 -3.63 -0.39 17.27
C ILE A 76 -4.85 -0.06 18.14
N PRO A 77 -5.48 -1.06 18.77
CA PRO A 77 -6.64 -0.83 19.63
C PRO A 77 -6.24 -0.05 20.89
N PHE A 78 -7.19 0.71 21.44
CA PHE A 78 -7.01 1.40 22.73
C PHE A 78 -6.74 0.41 23.87
N ASP A 79 -7.49 -0.70 23.90
CA ASP A 79 -7.21 -1.80 24.80
C ASP A 79 -6.08 -2.68 24.24
N ILE A 80 -4.89 -2.51 24.80
CA ILE A 80 -3.68 -3.22 24.37
C ILE A 80 -3.76 -4.75 24.53
N LYS A 81 -4.73 -5.26 25.29
CA LYS A 81 -4.95 -6.70 25.44
C LYS A 81 -5.76 -7.29 24.29
N GLN A 82 -6.45 -6.45 23.50
CA GLN A 82 -7.19 -6.93 22.35
C GLN A 82 -6.23 -7.34 21.23
N PRO A 83 -6.44 -8.53 20.64
CA PRO A 83 -5.65 -8.95 19.50
C PRO A 83 -5.86 -7.97 18.34
N HIS A 84 -4.79 -7.64 17.65
CA HIS A 84 -4.82 -6.83 16.45
C HIS A 84 -3.74 -7.31 15.49
N ASP A 85 -4.05 -7.18 14.21
CA ASP A 85 -3.14 -7.50 13.11
C ASP A 85 -2.99 -6.26 12.23
N PHE A 86 -1.85 -6.17 11.57
CA PHE A 86 -1.68 -5.34 10.39
C PHE A 86 -1.98 -6.15 9.13
N VAL A 87 -2.26 -5.47 8.05
CA VAL A 87 -2.37 -6.05 6.71
C VAL A 87 -1.25 -5.53 5.85
N ILE A 88 -0.67 -6.39 5.03
CA ILE A 88 0.12 -5.96 3.87
C ILE A 88 -0.84 -6.04 2.68
N PRO A 89 -1.24 -4.91 2.08
CA PRO A 89 -2.21 -4.90 1.00
C PRO A 89 -1.68 -5.56 -0.27
N ARG A 90 -2.57 -6.03 -1.14
CA ARG A 90 -2.16 -6.51 -2.48
C ARG A 90 -1.74 -5.35 -3.38
N ILE A 91 -2.43 -4.22 -3.25
CA ILE A 91 -2.21 -3.05 -4.08
C ILE A 91 -2.22 -1.82 -3.19
N VAL A 92 -1.21 -0.97 -3.37
CA VAL A 92 -1.14 0.35 -2.76
C VAL A 92 -0.89 1.36 -3.86
N VAL A 93 -1.72 2.38 -3.94
CA VAL A 93 -1.48 3.58 -4.75
C VAL A 93 -1.17 4.74 -3.84
N GLY A 94 -0.38 5.70 -4.31
CA GLY A 94 -0.07 6.87 -3.52
C GLY A 94 0.25 8.09 -4.37
N ARG A 95 0.15 9.25 -3.72
CA ARG A 95 0.54 10.55 -4.27
C ARG A 95 1.56 11.21 -3.35
N THR A 96 2.69 11.61 -3.91
CA THR A 96 3.74 12.34 -3.18
C THR A 96 3.41 13.83 -3.05
N PRO A 97 4.09 14.59 -2.16
CA PRO A 97 3.96 16.05 -2.12
C PRO A 97 4.36 16.77 -3.41
N ASN A 98 5.18 16.13 -4.25
CA ASN A 98 5.57 16.64 -5.57
C ASN A 98 4.56 16.29 -6.66
N ASN A 99 3.38 15.78 -6.28
CA ASN A 99 2.30 15.37 -7.18
C ASN A 99 2.67 14.20 -8.11
N GLU A 100 3.62 13.37 -7.70
CA GLU A 100 3.94 12.13 -8.39
C GLU A 100 3.05 11.00 -7.87
N GLU A 101 2.50 10.21 -8.79
CA GLU A 101 1.59 9.12 -8.49
C GLU A 101 2.24 7.77 -8.79
N TRP A 102 2.05 6.83 -7.88
CA TRP A 102 2.67 5.52 -7.97
C TRP A 102 1.71 4.42 -7.56
N ILE A 103 2.09 3.19 -7.92
CA ILE A 103 1.41 1.96 -7.53
C ILE A 103 2.43 0.89 -7.18
N THR A 104 2.19 0.19 -6.07
CA THR A 104 2.91 -1.01 -5.65
C THR A 104 1.94 -2.18 -5.68
N ILE A 105 2.33 -3.24 -6.38
CA ILE A 105 1.52 -4.45 -6.60
C ILE A 105 2.28 -5.65 -6.03
N ILE A 106 1.62 -6.51 -5.28
CA ILE A 106 2.13 -7.80 -4.80
C ILE A 106 1.54 -8.96 -5.61
N ASP A 107 2.40 -9.90 -6.00
CA ASP A 107 2.06 -11.17 -6.67
C ASP A 107 1.14 -10.98 -7.90
N ASP A 108 1.45 -9.95 -8.70
CA ASP A 108 0.78 -9.59 -9.96
C ASP A 108 -0.74 -9.32 -9.82
N ALA A 109 -1.19 -8.84 -8.65
CA ALA A 109 -2.57 -8.43 -8.43
C ALA A 109 -3.02 -7.28 -9.36
N GLU A 110 -4.26 -7.35 -9.84
CA GLU A 110 -4.88 -6.29 -10.64
C GLU A 110 -5.82 -5.44 -9.78
N PRO A 111 -5.81 -4.10 -9.93
CA PRO A 111 -6.75 -3.24 -9.23
C PRO A 111 -8.17 -3.46 -9.75
N ASP A 112 -9.13 -3.56 -8.82
CA ASP A 112 -10.55 -3.71 -9.13
C ASP A 112 -11.17 -2.44 -9.74
#